data_AF-A0A962E605-F1
#
_entry.id   AF-A0A962E605-F1
#
_cell.length_a   1.000
_cell.length_b   1.000
_cell.length_c   1.000
_cell.angle_alpha   90.00
_cell.angle_beta   90.00
_cell.angle_gamma   90.00
#
_symmetry.space_group_name_H-M   'P 1'
#
loop_
_entity.id
_entity.type
_entity.pdbx_description
1 polymer ?
#
loop_
_entity_poly.entity_id
_entity_poly.type
_entity_poly.pdbx_seq_one_letter_code
_entity_poly.pdbx_strand_id
1 'polypeptide(L)'
;PTCTGTTESRAGATNYSDLWWNSTESGWGLTVSHQGNVIFILWYTYGAGGRDQWISGARLELQPDGSFSGPLERPMMGTPIGDINGMPATTFPVPPVGMARLSFSNGETGTFEYTLDGVTQSKPIQRFVVVGADQPKVICTQ
;
A
#
# COMPACT_ATOMS: atom_id res chain seq x y z
N PRO A 1 -17.25 -5.00 -7.18
CA PRO A 1 -16.16 -5.34 -8.09
C PRO A 1 -16.32 -6.70 -8.76
N THR A 2 -16.13 -6.71 -10.08
CA THR A 2 -16.03 -7.94 -10.88
C THR A 2 -14.56 -8.17 -11.20
N CYS A 3 -14.04 -9.36 -10.90
CA CYS A 3 -12.64 -9.69 -11.15
C CYS A 3 -12.54 -10.81 -12.20
N THR A 4 -11.66 -10.62 -13.17
CA THR A 4 -11.41 -11.57 -14.26
C THR A 4 -9.91 -11.80 -14.45
N GLY A 5 -9.56 -12.95 -15.01
CA GLY A 5 -8.18 -13.22 -15.45
C GLY A 5 -7.89 -12.52 -16.78
N THR A 6 -6.65 -12.07 -16.96
CA THR A 6 -6.14 -11.57 -18.24
C THR A 6 -4.68 -11.96 -18.44
N THR A 7 -4.29 -12.32 -19.66
CA THR A 7 -2.87 -12.45 -20.05
C THR A 7 -2.31 -11.13 -20.59
N GLU A 8 -3.19 -10.16 -20.89
CA GLU A 8 -2.82 -8.87 -21.43
C GLU A 8 -2.15 -7.94 -20.39
N SER A 9 -1.72 -6.77 -20.84
CA SER A 9 -1.31 -5.68 -19.95
C SER A 9 -2.48 -5.26 -19.05
N ARG A 10 -2.14 -4.94 -17.80
CA ARG A 10 -3.06 -4.37 -16.80
C ARG A 10 -3.06 -2.84 -16.81
N ALA A 11 -2.41 -2.18 -17.77
CA ALA A 11 -2.32 -0.72 -17.80
C ALA A 11 -3.70 -0.04 -17.83
N GLY A 12 -4.72 -0.67 -18.43
CA GLY A 12 -6.09 -0.17 -18.42
C GLY A 12 -6.88 -0.43 -17.13
N ALA A 13 -6.30 -1.11 -16.14
CA ALA A 13 -7.00 -1.42 -14.90
C ALA A 13 -7.23 -0.16 -14.05
N THR A 14 -8.46 0.03 -13.59
CA THR A 14 -8.87 1.16 -12.75
C THR A 14 -9.01 0.78 -11.27
N ASN A 15 -8.97 -0.51 -10.95
CA ASN A 15 -8.79 -0.98 -9.58
C ASN A 15 -7.30 -1.27 -9.33
N TYR A 16 -6.76 -0.68 -8.26
CA TYR A 16 -5.34 -0.70 -7.94
C TYR A 16 -4.96 -1.76 -6.90
N SER A 17 -5.90 -2.64 -6.53
CA SER A 17 -5.63 -3.68 -5.53
C SER A 17 -4.58 -4.66 -6.05
N ASP A 18 -3.42 -4.69 -5.39
CA ASP A 18 -2.32 -5.62 -5.63
C ASP A 18 -1.17 -5.36 -4.64
N LEU A 19 -0.09 -6.10 -4.82
CA LEU A 19 1.24 -5.73 -4.35
C LEU A 19 1.89 -4.70 -5.30
N TRP A 20 2.53 -3.69 -4.74
CA TRP A 20 3.26 -2.64 -5.45
C TRP A 20 4.64 -2.43 -4.83
N TRP A 21 5.64 -2.09 -5.65
CA TRP A 21 7.04 -1.99 -5.21
C TRP A 21 7.88 -1.16 -6.19
N ASN A 22 9.12 -0.86 -5.81
CA ASN A 22 10.12 -0.27 -6.70
C ASN A 22 11.23 -1.30 -6.99
N SER A 23 11.41 -1.67 -8.26
CA SER A 23 12.40 -2.70 -8.65
C SER A 23 13.83 -2.27 -8.45
N THR A 24 14.11 -0.96 -8.52
CA THR A 24 15.46 -0.42 -8.29
C THR A 24 15.81 -0.33 -6.81
N GLU A 25 14.81 -0.48 -5.93
CA GLU A 25 14.92 -0.40 -4.48
C GLU A 25 14.30 -1.65 -3.83
N SER A 26 14.79 -2.82 -4.22
CA SER A 26 14.29 -4.10 -3.71
C SER A 26 14.37 -4.17 -2.18
N GLY A 27 13.29 -4.64 -1.54
CA GLY A 27 13.25 -4.88 -0.09
C GLY A 27 12.16 -4.14 0.68
N TRP A 28 11.37 -3.28 0.02
CA TRP A 28 10.17 -2.64 0.57
C TRP A 28 9.00 -2.73 -0.43
N GLY A 29 7.77 -2.54 0.05
CA GLY A 29 6.59 -2.60 -0.83
C GLY A 29 5.27 -2.33 -0.12
N LEU A 30 4.22 -2.18 -0.93
CA LEU A 30 2.86 -1.86 -0.51
C LEU A 30 1.93 -3.01 -0.86
N THR A 31 1.09 -3.43 0.07
CA THR A 31 -0.16 -4.13 -0.25
C THR A 31 -1.25 -3.09 -0.35
N VAL A 32 -1.92 -3.01 -1.49
CA VAL A 32 -2.98 -2.04 -1.78
C VAL A 32 -4.33 -2.77 -1.84
N SER A 33 -5.33 -2.23 -1.16
CA SER A 33 -6.74 -2.63 -1.32
C SER A 33 -7.56 -1.41 -1.69
N HIS A 34 -8.21 -1.42 -2.86
CA HIS A 34 -8.93 -0.29 -3.42
C HIS A 34 -10.44 -0.60 -3.47
N GLN A 35 -11.23 0.19 -2.74
CA GLN A 35 -12.70 0.10 -2.65
C GLN A 35 -13.34 1.48 -2.78
N GLY A 36 -14.20 1.69 -3.79
CA GLY A 36 -14.83 3.00 -3.99
C GLY A 36 -13.79 4.10 -4.19
N ASN A 37 -13.93 5.17 -3.41
CA ASN A 37 -13.00 6.30 -3.41
C ASN A 37 -11.92 6.18 -2.30
N VAL A 38 -11.64 4.96 -1.84
CA VAL A 38 -10.73 4.72 -0.71
C VAL A 38 -9.73 3.63 -1.06
N ILE A 39 -8.47 3.89 -0.68
CA ILE A 39 -7.40 2.90 -0.67
C ILE A 39 -6.96 2.65 0.77
N PHE A 40 -6.86 1.38 1.12
CA PHE A 40 -6.05 0.90 2.25
C PHE A 40 -4.67 0.51 1.73
N ILE A 41 -3.61 0.89 2.45
CA ILE A 41 -2.27 0.34 2.24
C ILE A 41 -1.70 -0.31 3.50
N LEU A 42 -0.97 -1.41 3.32
CA LEU A 42 0.02 -1.90 4.27
C LEU A 42 1.40 -1.77 3.64
N TRP A 43 2.25 -0.94 4.21
CA TRP A 43 3.61 -0.67 3.77
C TRP A 43 4.62 -1.37 4.67
N TYR A 44 5.46 -2.23 4.08
CA TYR A 44 6.63 -2.78 4.77
C TYR A 44 7.89 -2.06 4.32
N THR A 45 8.67 -1.60 5.29
CA THR A 45 9.88 -0.78 5.08
C THR A 45 10.79 -0.85 6.31
N TYR A 46 11.79 0.04 6.37
CA TYR A 46 12.73 0.13 7.47
C TYR A 46 12.77 1.54 8.06
N GLY A 47 12.69 1.63 9.39
CA GLY A 47 12.80 2.88 10.12
C GLY A 47 14.25 3.27 10.43
N ALA A 48 14.41 4.27 11.31
CA ALA A 48 15.73 4.68 11.81
C ALA A 48 16.48 3.48 12.42
N GLY A 49 17.75 3.32 12.03
CA GLY A 49 18.59 2.19 12.46
C GLY A 49 18.34 0.87 11.70
N GLY A 50 17.57 0.89 10.61
CA GLY A 50 17.37 -0.27 9.73
C GLY A 50 16.42 -1.33 10.28
N ARG A 51 15.61 -1.00 11.29
CA ARG A 51 14.61 -1.91 11.85
C ARG A 51 13.42 -2.03 10.92
N ASP A 52 12.93 -3.25 10.71
CA ASP A 52 11.71 -3.52 9.96
C ASP A 52 10.51 -2.82 10.59
N GLN A 53 9.60 -2.34 9.74
CA GLN A 53 8.39 -1.64 10.13
C GLN A 53 7.24 -1.99 9.21
N TRP A 54 6.06 -2.02 9.80
CA TRP A 54 4.77 -2.14 9.11
C TRP A 54 3.97 -0.87 9.41
N ILE A 55 3.59 -0.14 8.37
CA ILE A 55 2.85 1.11 8.47
C ILE A 55 1.58 0.98 7.64
N SER A 56 0.44 1.37 8.18
CA SER A 56 -0.83 1.35 7.46
C SER A 56 -1.24 2.76 7.04
N GLY A 57 -1.77 2.89 5.83
CA GLY A 57 -2.64 4.02 5.48
C GLY A 57 -4.06 3.49 5.49
N ALA A 58 -4.74 3.51 6.64
CA ALA A 58 -6.01 2.80 6.81
C ALA A 58 -7.12 3.35 5.90
N ARG A 59 -7.02 4.63 5.55
CA ARG A 59 -7.98 5.33 4.70
C ARG A 59 -7.31 6.45 3.93
N LEU A 60 -6.81 6.15 2.73
CA LEU A 60 -6.39 7.14 1.75
C LEU A 60 -7.59 7.48 0.86
N GLU A 61 -8.07 8.71 0.93
CA GLU A 61 -9.26 9.17 0.20
C GLU A 61 -8.89 9.74 -1.17
N LEU A 62 -9.73 9.50 -2.16
CA LEU A 62 -9.63 10.09 -3.49
C LEU A 62 -9.66 11.62 -3.40
N GLN A 63 -8.68 12.26 -4.02
CA GLN A 63 -8.52 13.70 -4.13
C GLN A 63 -9.04 14.19 -5.48
N PRO A 64 -9.35 15.51 -5.62
CA PRO A 64 -9.84 16.07 -6.89
C PRO A 64 -8.92 15.85 -8.11
N ASP A 65 -7.62 15.65 -7.88
CA ASP A 65 -6.63 15.37 -8.93
C ASP A 65 -6.44 13.88 -9.25
N GLY A 66 -7.28 13.01 -8.68
CA GLY A 66 -7.25 11.57 -8.93
C GLY A 66 -6.26 10.78 -8.07
N SER A 67 -5.45 11.45 -7.23
CA SER A 67 -4.60 10.78 -6.25
C SER A 67 -5.39 10.33 -5.03
N PHE A 68 -4.83 9.41 -4.24
CA PHE A 68 -5.39 8.97 -2.95
C PHE A 68 -4.49 9.43 -1.83
N SER A 69 -5.02 10.16 -0.85
CA SER A 69 -4.21 10.78 0.22
C SER A 69 -4.83 10.59 1.60
N GLY A 70 -4.00 10.46 2.63
CA GLY A 70 -4.45 10.25 4.00
C GLY A 70 -3.30 9.99 4.98
N PRO A 71 -3.61 9.82 6.26
CA PRO A 71 -2.60 9.58 7.28
C PRO A 71 -1.94 8.21 7.14
N LEU A 72 -0.66 8.16 7.50
CA LEU A 72 0.05 6.93 7.80
C LEU A 72 0.01 6.69 9.31
N GLU A 73 -0.22 5.45 9.72
CA GLU A 73 -0.45 5.03 11.09
C GLU A 73 0.45 3.83 11.41
N ARG A 74 1.02 3.83 12.61
CA ARG A 74 1.90 2.74 13.06
C ARG A 74 1.75 2.55 14.57
N PRO A 75 1.49 1.33 15.06
CA PRO A 75 1.56 1.03 16.49
C PRO A 75 2.93 1.38 17.08
N MET A 76 2.96 2.04 18.24
CA MET A 76 4.22 2.34 18.92
C MET A 76 4.76 1.14 19.71
N MET A 77 3.84 0.28 20.19
CA MET A 77 4.14 -0.98 20.88
C MET A 77 3.05 -2.00 20.55
N GLY A 78 3.38 -3.28 20.68
CA GLY A 78 2.45 -4.39 20.49
C GLY A 78 2.41 -5.32 21.69
N THR A 79 1.33 -6.09 21.79
CA THR A 79 1.18 -7.21 22.73
C THR A 79 1.99 -8.40 22.20
N PRO A 80 2.82 -9.07 23.02
CA PRO A 80 3.54 -10.28 22.60
C PRO A 80 2.57 -11.34 22.05
N ILE A 81 2.97 -12.09 21.02
CA ILE A 81 2.09 -13.03 20.31
C ILE A 81 1.42 -14.06 21.24
N GLY A 82 2.10 -14.51 22.30
CA GLY A 82 1.54 -15.45 23.28
C GLY A 82 0.48 -14.84 24.21
N ASP A 83 0.43 -13.51 24.31
CA ASP A 83 -0.48 -12.77 25.18
C ASP A 83 -1.71 -12.21 24.41
N ILE A 84 -1.75 -12.37 23.08
CA ILE A 84 -2.92 -12.03 22.23
C ILE A 84 -3.98 -13.13 22.41
N ASN A 85 -4.55 -13.22 23.61
CA ASN A 85 -5.55 -14.20 24.00
C ASN A 85 -6.85 -13.51 24.40
N GLY A 86 -7.57 -12.98 23.40
CA GLY A 86 -8.78 -12.17 23.60
C GLY A 86 -8.52 -10.70 23.96
N MET A 87 -7.26 -10.28 24.01
CA MET A 87 -6.84 -8.89 24.18
C MET A 87 -6.35 -8.30 22.85
N PRO A 88 -6.47 -6.98 22.63
CA PRO A 88 -5.94 -6.33 21.44
C PRO A 88 -4.43 -6.56 21.25
N ALA A 89 -3.99 -6.68 19.99
CA ALA A 89 -2.58 -6.81 19.63
C ALA A 89 -1.80 -5.49 19.76
N THR A 90 -2.50 -4.37 19.92
CA THR A 90 -1.99 -3.01 20.16
C THR A 90 -3.08 -2.17 20.81
N THR A 91 -2.71 -1.05 21.40
CA THR A 91 -3.64 0.00 21.81
C THR A 91 -4.27 0.67 20.58
N PHE A 92 -5.58 0.93 20.66
CA PHE A 92 -6.34 1.72 19.69
C PHE A 92 -6.81 3.04 20.32
N PRO A 93 -6.93 4.13 19.54
CA PRO A 93 -6.61 4.22 18.11
C PRO A 93 -5.10 4.16 17.83
N VAL A 94 -4.74 3.65 16.65
CA VAL A 94 -3.33 3.64 16.21
C VAL A 94 -2.93 5.09 15.88
N PRO A 95 -1.82 5.60 16.42
CA PRO A 95 -1.45 6.99 16.21
C PRO A 95 -0.94 7.25 14.78
N PRO A 96 -1.22 8.44 14.20
CA PRO A 96 -0.62 8.84 12.95
C PRO A 96 0.86 9.14 13.13
N VAL A 97 1.67 8.75 12.15
CA VAL A 97 3.12 8.93 12.08
C VAL A 97 3.57 9.67 10.82
N GLY A 98 2.60 10.09 10.00
CA GLY A 98 2.89 10.67 8.71
C GLY A 98 1.66 10.86 7.83
N MET A 99 1.93 11.17 6.56
CA MET A 99 0.94 11.27 5.49
C MET A 99 1.46 10.52 4.27
N ALA A 100 0.55 9.92 3.52
CA ALA A 100 0.83 9.27 2.26
C ALA A 100 -0.05 9.83 1.16
N ARG A 101 0.47 9.77 -0.07
CA ARG A 101 -0.24 10.06 -1.30
C ARG A 101 0.16 9.06 -2.37
N LEU A 102 -0.84 8.45 -3.00
CA LEU A 102 -0.68 7.54 -4.14
C LEU A 102 -1.26 8.17 -5.40
N SER A 103 -0.46 8.25 -6.45
CA SER A 103 -0.86 8.76 -7.75
C SER A 103 -0.56 7.69 -8.80
N PHE A 104 -1.59 7.15 -9.45
CA PHE A 104 -1.42 6.10 -10.45
C PHE A 104 -1.39 6.70 -11.86
N SER A 105 -0.33 6.43 -12.62
CA SER A 105 -0.26 6.81 -14.03
C SER A 105 -1.07 5.86 -14.91
N ASN A 106 -1.16 4.59 -14.52
CA ASN A 106 -2.03 3.59 -15.12
C ASN A 106 -2.21 2.40 -14.14
N GLY A 107 -2.83 1.30 -14.57
CA GLY A 107 -3.05 0.12 -13.72
C GLY A 107 -1.81 -0.68 -13.33
N GLU A 108 -0.63 -0.34 -13.88
CA GLU A 108 0.65 -1.04 -13.68
C GLU A 108 1.73 -0.16 -13.03
N THR A 109 1.64 1.17 -13.13
CA THR A 109 2.64 2.12 -12.62
C THR A 109 2.01 3.30 -11.88
N GLY A 110 2.77 3.86 -10.94
CA GLY A 110 2.38 5.03 -10.17
C GLY A 110 3.52 5.60 -9.35
N THR A 111 3.17 6.52 -8.46
CA THR A 111 4.09 7.18 -7.53
C THR A 111 3.53 7.06 -6.12
N PHE A 112 4.37 6.64 -5.19
CA PHE A 112 4.11 6.68 -3.76
C PHE A 112 4.91 7.83 -3.14
N GLU A 113 4.18 8.84 -2.66
CA GLU A 113 4.73 9.97 -1.94
C GLU A 113 4.36 9.83 -0.47
N TYR A 114 5.30 10.17 0.41
CA TYR A 114 5.04 10.11 1.83
C TYR A 114 5.89 11.10 2.61
N THR A 115 5.37 11.48 3.76
CA THR A 115 6.16 12.00 4.88
C THR A 115 5.97 11.04 6.04
N LEU A 116 7.03 10.38 6.50
CA LEU A 116 7.03 9.43 7.62
C LEU A 116 8.10 9.83 8.62
N ASP A 117 7.73 10.04 9.90
CA ASP A 117 8.68 10.44 10.96
C ASP A 117 9.59 11.63 10.55
N GLY A 118 9.05 12.58 9.78
CA GLY A 118 9.78 13.75 9.26
C GLY A 118 10.60 13.52 7.98
N VAL A 119 10.70 12.29 7.48
CA VAL A 119 11.34 11.95 6.21
C VAL A 119 10.33 12.04 5.08
N THR A 120 10.59 12.91 4.10
CA THR A 120 9.74 13.06 2.90
C THR A 120 10.42 12.46 1.68
N GLN A 121 9.72 11.57 0.97
CA GLN A 121 10.18 11.00 -0.30
C GLN A 121 9.04 10.86 -1.30
N SER A 122 9.43 10.77 -2.58
CA SER A 122 8.57 10.44 -3.71
C SER A 122 9.23 9.31 -4.47
N LYS A 123 8.52 8.18 -4.62
CA LYS A 123 9.06 6.93 -5.17
C LYS A 123 8.21 6.44 -6.34
N PRO A 124 8.80 6.15 -7.51
CA PRO A 124 8.09 5.41 -8.53
C PRO A 124 7.80 4.01 -8.01
N ILE A 125 6.60 3.51 -8.27
CA ILE A 125 6.17 2.16 -7.95
C ILE A 125 5.57 1.50 -9.19
N GLN A 126 5.69 0.19 -9.23
CA GLN A 126 5.00 -0.65 -10.20
C GLN A 126 4.34 -1.82 -9.50
N ARG A 127 3.32 -2.36 -10.15
CA ARG A 127 2.63 -3.54 -9.66
C ARG A 127 3.58 -4.73 -9.64
N PHE A 128 3.62 -5.48 -8.54
CA PHE A 128 4.49 -6.63 -8.40
C PHE A 128 4.06 -7.74 -9.37
N VAL A 129 5.04 -8.41 -9.97
CA VAL A 129 4.82 -9.51 -10.90
C VAL A 129 4.88 -10.82 -10.11
N VAL A 130 3.72 -11.29 -9.66
CA VAL A 130 3.58 -12.54 -8.88
C VAL A 130 3.68 -13.78 -9.78
N VAL A 131 3.27 -13.65 -11.04
CA VAL A 131 3.27 -14.71 -12.05
C VAL A 131 3.90 -14.22 -13.34
N GLY A 132 4.52 -15.13 -14.11
CA GLY A 132 5.18 -14.81 -15.38
C GLY A 132 4.23 -14.28 -16.46
N ALA A 133 4.79 -13.80 -17.57
CA ALA A 133 4.06 -13.10 -18.63
C ALA A 133 2.88 -13.90 -19.21
N ASP A 134 3.01 -15.22 -19.33
CA ASP A 134 2.02 -16.10 -19.96
C ASP A 134 0.96 -16.64 -18.99
N GLN A 135 1.03 -16.22 -17.71
CA GLN A 135 0.07 -16.64 -16.70
C GLN A 135 -1.02 -15.58 -16.53
N PRO A 136 -2.30 -15.99 -16.39
CA PRO A 136 -3.38 -15.05 -16.15
C PRO A 136 -3.14 -14.23 -14.87
N LYS A 137 -3.19 -12.91 -15.01
CA LYS A 137 -3.18 -11.93 -13.93
C LYS A 137 -4.61 -11.54 -13.59
N VAL A 138 -4.87 -11.17 -12.34
CA VAL A 138 -6.19 -10.67 -11.94
C VAL A 138 -6.30 -9.17 -12.24
N ILE A 139 -7.40 -8.78 -12.86
CA ILE A 139 -7.88 -7.40 -12.96
C ILE A 139 -9.29 -7.33 -12.42
N CYS A 140 -9.55 -6.29 -11.64
CA CYS A 140 -10.87 -6.01 -11.10
C CYS A 140 -11.36 -4.67 -11.64
N THR A 141 -12.64 -4.59 -11.94
CA THR A 141 -13.36 -3.33 -12.15
C THR A 141 -14.26 -3.10 -10.94
N GLN A 142 -14.51 -1.84 -10.58
CA GLN A 142 -15.40 -1.53 -9.45
C GLN A 142 -16.82 -2.01 -9.69
#